data_AF-A0A838TUB7-F1
#
_entry.id   AF-A0A838TUB7-F1
#
_cell.length_a   1.000
_cell.length_b   1.000
_cell.length_c   1.000
_cell.angle_alpha   90.00
_cell.angle_beta   90.00
_cell.angle_gamma   90.00
#
_symmetry.space_group_name_H-M   'P 1'
#
loop_
_entity.id
_entity.type
_entity.pdbx_description
1 polymer ?
#
loop_
_entity_poly.entity_id
_entity_poly.type
_entity_poly.pdbx_seq_one_letter_code
_entity_poly.pdbx_strand_id
1 'polypeptide(L)'
;MNTLNKKKILIVGFALLLLISIPLTLSLMSQRQETRQRAAGSTTLSFEPVSAPATPLNKKIGDEITMDLVVDPGTNLVTFIKYQITFDPTKVQLRATNPVVLNTTVFSSVEGPVTTANSIAQSISIGSDPTKAIQTKTKIGTVTFNAIASTNGTPTAVSFGTMTQALSAGENDQASQNVLSSTAPALIAIEGTVIPTTTLQPQPTVEGTAISFNLFLHGIGAAGDNPNPTGNSLSNKEPITPQRNLNVEVFDTNNQIIASASAPVTYDSAQGTFVGTMSLGQNVPSGNYNIKVKADRYLRRIVPGIQQLEANVVNELPDTQLVAGDTNNDNFLNVLDYNALLDCGYGELKPLPVADANSKFNVDACKVHTPVINVDVNDNGIVDNIDYNLFLRELSVQNGD
;
A
#
# COMPACT_ATOMS: atom_id res chain seq x y z
N MET A 1 27.59 -93.84 8.23
CA MET A 1 28.07 -92.44 8.36
C MET A 1 28.47 -91.94 6.99
N ASN A 2 27.58 -91.18 6.34
CA ASN A 2 27.86 -90.61 5.02
C ASN A 2 28.98 -89.58 5.16
N THR A 3 30.12 -89.85 4.52
CA THR A 3 31.23 -88.93 4.37
C THR A 3 30.75 -87.76 3.51
N LEU A 4 30.24 -86.73 4.18
CA LEU A 4 29.84 -85.48 3.56
C LEU A 4 31.07 -84.94 2.82
N ASN A 5 31.05 -85.06 1.50
CA ASN A 5 32.20 -84.83 0.64
C ASN A 5 32.68 -83.39 0.87
N LYS A 6 33.85 -83.24 1.51
CA LYS A 6 34.39 -81.94 1.97
C LYS A 6 34.39 -80.88 0.86
N LYS A 7 34.49 -81.29 -0.41
CA LYS A 7 34.34 -80.40 -1.59
C LYS A 7 32.94 -79.78 -1.70
N LYS A 8 31.86 -80.51 -1.42
CA LYS A 8 30.48 -80.01 -1.50
C LYS A 8 30.17 -78.99 -0.40
N ILE A 9 30.70 -79.19 0.81
CA ILE A 9 30.54 -78.23 1.92
C ILE A 9 31.24 -76.91 1.58
N LEU A 10 32.42 -76.98 0.98
CA LEU A 10 33.21 -75.80 0.60
C LEU A 10 32.51 -74.98 -0.50
N ILE A 11 31.90 -75.65 -1.48
CA ILE A 11 31.13 -74.99 -2.54
C ILE A 11 29.87 -74.32 -1.99
N VAL A 12 29.13 -75.00 -1.10
CA VAL A 12 27.91 -74.42 -0.49
C VAL A 12 28.26 -73.24 0.43
N GLY A 13 29.35 -73.33 1.20
CA GLY A 13 29.83 -72.23 2.03
C GLY A 13 30.23 -71.00 1.21
N PHE A 14 30.92 -71.21 0.08
CA PHE A 14 31.29 -70.12 -0.82
C PHE A 14 30.07 -69.48 -1.49
N ALA A 15 29.09 -70.28 -1.92
CA ALA A 15 27.85 -69.79 -2.52
C ALA A 15 27.01 -68.94 -1.53
N LEU A 16 26.92 -69.38 -0.26
CA LEU A 16 26.24 -68.62 0.81
C LEU A 16 26.95 -67.29 1.12
N LEU A 17 28.28 -67.30 1.17
CA LEU A 17 29.07 -66.09 1.42
C LEU A 17 28.90 -65.06 0.30
N LEU A 18 28.78 -65.53 -0.94
CA LEU A 18 28.57 -64.69 -2.12
C LEU A 18 27.13 -64.12 -2.18
N LEU A 19 26.14 -64.90 -1.72
CA LEU A 19 24.75 -64.44 -1.61
C LEU A 19 24.56 -63.34 -0.55
N ILE A 20 25.34 -63.37 0.53
CA ILE A 20 25.30 -62.35 1.60
C ILE A 20 26.10 -61.10 1.23
N SER A 21 27.18 -61.23 0.45
CA SER A 21 28.05 -60.10 0.10
C SER A 21 27.40 -59.10 -0.86
N ILE A 22 26.48 -59.53 -1.73
CA ILE A 22 25.78 -58.66 -2.68
C ILE A 22 24.86 -57.64 -1.97
N PRO A 23 23.91 -58.04 -1.10
CA PRO A 23 23.07 -57.06 -0.38
C PRO A 23 23.89 -56.21 0.59
N LEU A 24 24.96 -56.75 1.18
CA LEU A 24 25.83 -55.97 2.07
C LEU A 24 26.60 -54.88 1.31
N THR A 25 27.13 -55.19 0.11
CA THR A 25 27.79 -54.19 -0.73
C THR A 25 26.81 -53.15 -1.26
N LEU A 26 25.57 -53.54 -1.62
CA LEU A 26 24.51 -52.61 -1.98
C LEU A 26 24.09 -51.70 -0.80
N SER A 27 23.98 -52.24 0.41
CA SER A 27 23.67 -51.46 1.62
C SER A 27 24.80 -50.48 1.97
N LEU A 28 26.07 -50.89 1.84
CA LEU A 28 27.22 -50.01 2.06
C LEU A 28 27.38 -48.96 0.95
N MET A 29 27.01 -49.28 -0.29
CA MET A 29 27.00 -48.34 -1.41
C MET A 29 25.87 -47.32 -1.28
N SER A 30 24.69 -47.77 -0.84
CA SER A 30 23.54 -46.91 -0.48
C SER A 30 23.90 -45.96 0.65
N GLN A 31 24.51 -46.45 1.74
CA GLN A 31 24.98 -45.60 2.84
C GLN A 31 26.05 -44.60 2.41
N ARG A 32 26.93 -44.98 1.48
CA ARG A 32 27.94 -44.05 0.92
C ARG A 32 27.34 -42.98 -0.01
N GLN A 33 26.19 -43.22 -0.63
CA GLN A 33 25.49 -42.22 -1.45
C GLN A 33 24.79 -41.14 -0.60
N GLU A 34 24.25 -41.49 0.58
CA GLU A 34 23.66 -40.50 1.50
C GLU A 34 24.70 -39.59 2.16
N THR A 35 25.95 -40.04 2.30
CA THR A 35 27.07 -39.22 2.80
C THR A 35 27.71 -38.31 1.75
N ARG A 36 27.22 -38.26 0.50
CA ARG A 36 27.57 -37.13 -0.37
C ARG A 36 26.95 -35.89 0.26
N GLN A 37 27.83 -35.07 0.83
CA GLN A 37 27.55 -33.84 1.55
C GLN A 37 26.50 -33.03 0.79
N ARG A 38 25.25 -33.09 1.24
CA ARG A 38 24.28 -32.02 0.99
C ARG A 38 24.97 -30.73 1.41
N ALA A 39 24.94 -29.66 0.61
CA ALA A 39 25.36 -28.35 1.09
C ALA A 39 24.66 -28.07 2.41
N ALA A 40 25.45 -27.91 3.48
CA ALA A 40 24.92 -27.45 4.74
C ALA A 40 24.41 -26.03 4.51
N GLY A 41 23.21 -25.73 5.01
CA GLY A 41 22.71 -24.35 4.96
C GLY A 41 23.73 -23.44 5.64
N SER A 42 24.31 -22.51 4.88
CA SER A 42 25.22 -21.48 5.40
C SER A 42 24.89 -20.10 4.87
N THR A 43 23.90 -20.00 3.97
CA THR A 43 23.53 -18.74 3.34
C THR A 43 22.66 -17.92 4.28
N THR A 44 22.96 -16.63 4.40
CA THR A 44 22.19 -15.69 5.21
C THR A 44 21.60 -14.57 4.35
N LEU A 45 20.37 -14.17 4.64
CA LEU A 45 19.77 -12.96 4.07
C LEU A 45 19.65 -11.90 5.15
N SER A 46 20.03 -10.66 4.82
CA SER A 46 20.09 -9.56 5.77
C SER A 46 19.75 -8.24 5.11
N PHE A 47 19.49 -7.24 5.95
CA PHE A 47 19.35 -5.85 5.53
C PHE A 47 20.59 -5.04 5.90
N GLU A 48 20.93 -4.07 5.06
CA GLU A 48 21.93 -3.03 5.33
C GLU A 48 21.32 -1.63 5.26
N PRO A 49 21.66 -0.70 6.18
CA PRO A 49 22.58 -0.87 7.31
C PRO A 49 22.08 -1.86 8.36
N VAL A 50 23.02 -2.58 8.98
CA VAL A 50 22.72 -3.57 10.03
C VAL A 50 22.15 -2.86 11.24
N SER A 51 21.13 -3.45 11.86
CA SER A 51 20.47 -2.92 13.07
C SER A 51 20.26 -4.03 14.10
N ALA A 52 20.16 -3.62 15.35
CA ALA A 52 19.99 -4.51 16.51
C ALA A 52 19.12 -3.81 17.56
N PRO A 53 18.55 -4.53 18.56
CA PRO A 53 17.68 -3.91 19.56
C PRO A 53 18.33 -2.75 20.32
N ALA A 54 19.66 -2.81 20.54
CA ALA A 54 20.44 -1.75 21.17
C ALA A 54 20.83 -0.61 20.22
N THR A 55 20.80 -0.85 18.91
CA THR A 55 21.19 0.12 17.86
C THR A 55 20.23 0.00 16.67
N PRO A 56 18.95 0.39 16.84
CA PRO A 56 17.99 0.38 15.74
C PRO A 56 18.31 1.50 14.75
N LEU A 57 17.70 1.44 13.56
CA LEU A 57 17.72 2.53 12.60
C LEU A 57 16.82 3.64 13.11
N ASN A 58 17.41 4.71 13.64
CA ASN A 58 16.68 5.86 14.17
C ASN A 58 16.17 6.76 13.02
N LYS A 59 14.86 6.97 13.00
CA LYS A 59 14.13 7.71 11.96
C LYS A 59 13.07 8.60 12.61
N LYS A 60 12.56 9.59 11.90
CA LYS A 60 11.42 10.41 12.32
C LYS A 60 10.18 10.09 11.50
N ILE A 61 8.99 10.41 12.02
CA ILE A 61 7.76 10.37 11.22
C ILE A 61 7.93 11.26 9.97
N GLY A 62 7.57 10.74 8.80
CA GLY A 62 7.78 11.37 7.50
C GLY A 62 9.13 11.04 6.84
N ASP A 63 10.09 10.47 7.58
CA ASP A 63 11.38 10.11 7.01
C ASP A 63 11.28 8.93 6.04
N GLU A 64 12.13 8.98 5.03
CA GLU A 64 12.38 7.84 4.17
C GLU A 64 13.38 6.85 4.80
N ILE A 65 13.07 5.57 4.67
CA ILE A 65 13.83 4.45 5.18
C ILE A 65 14.25 3.58 4.01
N THR A 66 15.53 3.65 3.68
CA THR A 66 16.13 2.89 2.58
C THR A 66 17.02 1.80 3.17
N MET A 67 16.76 0.55 2.78
CA MET A 67 17.52 -0.61 3.21
C MET A 67 17.90 -1.47 2.02
N ASP A 68 19.16 -1.88 1.98
CA ASP A 68 19.67 -2.79 0.99
C ASP A 68 19.40 -4.23 1.44
N LEU A 69 18.78 -5.01 0.57
CA LEU A 69 18.63 -6.44 0.75
C LEU A 69 19.92 -7.12 0.29
N VAL A 70 20.53 -7.93 1.15
CA VAL A 70 21.84 -8.53 0.91
C VAL A 70 21.80 -10.04 1.17
N VAL A 71 22.46 -10.79 0.29
CA VAL A 71 22.74 -12.22 0.47
C VAL A 71 24.20 -12.44 0.79
N ASP A 72 24.48 -13.20 1.84
CA ASP A 72 25.82 -13.73 2.12
C ASP A 72 25.78 -15.26 1.93
N PRO A 73 26.42 -15.80 0.89
CA PRO A 73 26.33 -17.22 0.56
C PRO A 73 27.08 -18.13 1.56
N GLY A 74 27.98 -17.59 2.39
CA GLY A 74 28.88 -18.39 3.21
C GLY A 74 29.77 -19.28 2.34
N THR A 75 29.62 -20.60 2.42
CA THR A 75 30.36 -21.57 1.59
C THR A 75 29.58 -22.06 0.37
N ASN A 76 28.35 -21.57 0.15
CA ASN A 76 27.46 -22.06 -0.92
C ASN A 76 27.64 -21.30 -2.24
N LEU A 77 27.10 -21.87 -3.31
CA LEU A 77 27.04 -21.27 -4.65
C LEU A 77 25.59 -20.90 -4.98
N VAL A 78 25.15 -19.74 -4.49
CA VAL A 78 23.74 -19.32 -4.61
C VAL A 78 23.45 -18.82 -6.02
N THR A 79 22.41 -19.35 -6.65
CA THR A 79 22.02 -18.99 -8.03
C THR A 79 20.59 -18.47 -8.14
N PHE A 80 19.74 -18.75 -7.16
CA PHE A 80 18.34 -18.34 -7.12
C PHE A 80 17.94 -17.93 -5.72
N ILE A 81 17.14 -16.87 -5.59
CA ILE A 81 16.63 -16.38 -4.32
C ILE A 81 15.14 -16.09 -4.48
N LYS A 82 14.33 -16.67 -3.59
CA LYS A 82 12.93 -16.28 -3.39
C LYS A 82 12.87 -15.61 -2.05
N TYR A 83 12.42 -14.36 -1.98
CA TYR A 83 12.29 -13.68 -0.70
C TYR A 83 10.87 -13.17 -0.50
N GLN A 84 10.44 -13.23 0.75
CA GLN A 84 9.26 -12.54 1.24
C GLN A 84 9.71 -11.61 2.36
N ILE A 85 9.40 -10.33 2.26
CA ILE A 85 9.64 -9.35 3.32
C ILE A 85 8.30 -9.03 3.97
N THR A 86 8.26 -9.00 5.30
CA THR A 86 7.09 -8.63 6.12
C THR A 86 7.43 -7.44 6.99
N PHE A 87 6.48 -6.53 7.17
CA PHE A 87 6.66 -5.31 7.96
C PHE A 87 5.33 -4.91 8.63
N ASP A 88 5.40 -3.99 9.60
CA ASP A 88 4.22 -3.45 10.28
C ASP A 88 3.64 -2.25 9.50
N PRO A 89 2.47 -2.42 8.85
CA PRO A 89 1.86 -1.37 8.04
C PRO A 89 1.34 -0.19 8.86
N THR A 90 1.30 -0.30 10.20
CA THR A 90 0.92 0.82 11.07
C THR A 90 2.08 1.75 11.40
N LYS A 91 3.32 1.32 11.13
CA LYS A 91 4.55 2.06 11.46
C LYS A 91 5.30 2.52 10.21
N VAL A 92 5.31 1.69 9.17
CA VAL A 92 5.98 1.97 7.91
C VAL A 92 5.08 1.62 6.72
N GLN A 93 5.17 2.42 5.67
CA GLN A 93 4.45 2.20 4.41
C GLN A 93 5.44 2.08 3.26
N LEU A 94 5.15 1.25 2.26
CA LEU A 94 5.96 1.20 1.04
C LEU A 94 5.93 2.54 0.30
N ARG A 95 7.07 2.95 -0.26
CA ARG A 95 7.11 4.12 -1.15
C ARG A 95 6.19 3.89 -2.35
N ALA A 96 5.38 4.89 -2.69
CA ALA A 96 4.40 4.79 -3.78
C ALA A 96 5.04 4.45 -5.14
N THR A 97 6.22 5.02 -5.42
CA THR A 97 6.94 4.82 -6.68
C THR A 97 8.20 4.00 -6.43
N ASN A 98 8.38 2.91 -7.18
CA ASN A 98 9.54 2.03 -7.13
C ASN A 98 9.96 1.62 -5.70
N PRO A 99 9.06 0.99 -4.92
CA PRO A 99 9.37 0.58 -3.54
C PRO A 99 10.49 -0.46 -3.44
N VAL A 100 10.80 -1.15 -4.54
CA VAL A 100 11.86 -2.15 -4.66
C VAL A 100 12.64 -1.89 -5.93
N VAL A 101 13.95 -1.69 -5.80
CA VAL A 101 14.88 -1.50 -6.92
C VAL A 101 15.88 -2.66 -6.93
N LEU A 102 15.74 -3.55 -7.91
CA LEU A 102 16.62 -4.72 -8.06
C LEU A 102 18.01 -4.32 -8.57
N ASN A 103 19.06 -4.98 -8.08
CA ASN A 103 20.40 -4.90 -8.66
C ASN A 103 20.47 -5.73 -9.94
N THR A 104 20.06 -5.12 -11.06
CA THR A 104 19.98 -5.78 -12.37
C THR A 104 21.32 -6.14 -12.99
N THR A 105 22.43 -5.67 -12.42
CA THR A 105 23.78 -6.06 -12.87
C THR A 105 24.15 -7.49 -12.48
N VAL A 106 23.56 -7.99 -11.39
CA VAL A 106 23.81 -9.33 -10.85
C VAL A 106 22.60 -10.23 -11.03
N PHE A 107 21.40 -9.70 -10.77
CA PHE A 107 20.17 -10.48 -10.73
C PHE A 107 19.21 -10.11 -11.86
N SER A 108 18.54 -11.12 -12.41
CA SER A 108 17.36 -10.97 -13.25
C SER A 108 16.11 -11.34 -12.47
N SER A 109 15.05 -10.54 -12.61
CA SER A 109 13.75 -10.89 -12.02
C SER A 109 13.15 -12.08 -12.76
N VAL A 110 12.69 -13.08 -12.01
CA VAL A 110 11.99 -14.25 -12.52
C VAL A 110 10.48 -14.08 -12.33
N GLU A 111 10.08 -13.59 -11.15
CA GLU A 111 8.67 -13.32 -10.80
C GLU A 111 8.59 -12.19 -9.76
N GLY A 112 7.56 -11.35 -9.85
CA GLY A 112 7.34 -10.21 -8.94
C GLY A 112 8.17 -8.97 -9.29
N PRO A 113 8.16 -7.93 -8.45
CA PRO A 113 7.68 -7.95 -7.06
C PRO A 113 6.14 -7.91 -6.97
N VAL A 114 5.58 -8.67 -6.05
CA VAL A 114 4.18 -8.56 -5.61
C VAL A 114 4.18 -7.85 -4.26
N THR A 115 3.42 -6.78 -4.13
CA THR A 115 3.33 -5.97 -2.90
C THR A 115 1.92 -6.04 -2.33
N THR A 116 1.83 -6.13 -1.00
CA THR A 116 0.59 -5.98 -0.23
C THR A 116 0.78 -4.89 0.82
N ALA A 117 -0.26 -4.61 1.62
CA ALA A 117 -0.15 -3.64 2.71
C ALA A 117 0.99 -3.96 3.69
N ASN A 118 1.31 -5.23 3.93
CA ASN A 118 2.26 -5.68 4.96
C ASN A 118 3.40 -6.58 4.44
N SER A 119 3.49 -6.80 3.12
CA SER A 119 4.51 -7.70 2.57
C SER A 119 4.97 -7.37 1.15
N ILE A 120 6.15 -7.87 0.80
CA ILE A 120 6.74 -7.87 -0.54
C ILE A 120 7.21 -9.29 -0.84
N ALA A 121 6.95 -9.82 -2.03
CA ALA A 121 7.54 -11.08 -2.47
C ALA A 121 8.14 -10.98 -3.88
N GLN A 122 9.33 -11.55 -4.08
CA GLN A 122 9.97 -11.60 -5.39
C GLN A 122 10.85 -12.86 -5.53
N SER A 123 10.93 -13.37 -6.76
CA SER A 123 11.84 -14.44 -7.17
C SER A 123 12.87 -13.88 -8.14
N ILE A 124 14.15 -14.13 -7.89
CA ILE A 124 15.28 -13.60 -8.66
C ILE A 124 16.33 -14.69 -8.92
N SER A 125 17.08 -14.55 -10.01
CA SER A 125 18.16 -15.48 -10.38
C SER A 125 19.37 -14.76 -10.99
N ILE A 126 20.51 -15.44 -11.04
CA ILE A 126 21.70 -15.00 -11.77
C ILE A 126 21.62 -15.25 -13.30
N GLY A 127 20.49 -15.78 -13.78
CA GLY A 127 20.33 -16.27 -15.16
C GLY A 127 20.86 -17.69 -15.37
N SER A 128 21.17 -18.03 -16.62
CA SER A 128 21.57 -19.38 -17.04
C SER A 128 23.07 -19.67 -16.95
N ASP A 129 23.88 -18.67 -16.59
CA ASP A 129 25.34 -18.79 -16.53
C ASP A 129 25.79 -19.20 -15.11
N PRO A 130 26.19 -20.46 -14.88
CA PRO A 130 26.56 -20.94 -13.54
C PRO A 130 27.84 -20.28 -13.01
N THR A 131 28.66 -19.67 -13.87
CA THR A 131 29.88 -18.96 -13.44
C THR A 131 29.57 -17.69 -12.66
N LYS A 132 28.33 -17.19 -12.73
CA LYS A 132 27.84 -16.02 -11.99
C LYS A 132 27.26 -16.37 -10.62
N ALA A 133 27.43 -17.61 -10.15
CA ALA A 133 27.00 -18.01 -8.81
C ALA A 133 27.57 -17.08 -7.74
N ILE A 134 26.69 -16.67 -6.82
CA ILE A 134 27.03 -15.74 -5.75
C ILE A 134 27.90 -16.46 -4.73
N GLN A 135 29.15 -16.02 -4.63
CA GLN A 135 30.20 -16.59 -3.76
C GLN A 135 30.65 -15.64 -2.66
N THR A 136 30.26 -14.37 -2.75
CA THR A 136 30.56 -13.34 -1.76
C THR A 136 29.30 -12.57 -1.41
N LYS A 137 29.34 -11.87 -0.27
CA LYS A 137 28.25 -11.01 0.17
C LYS A 137 27.87 -10.02 -0.95
N THR A 138 26.63 -10.08 -1.40
CA THR A 138 26.15 -9.36 -2.61
C THR A 138 24.80 -8.70 -2.38
N LYS A 139 24.69 -7.44 -2.79
CA LYS A 139 23.43 -6.68 -2.77
C LYS A 139 22.46 -7.22 -3.81
N ILE A 140 21.31 -7.67 -3.35
CA ILE A 140 20.16 -8.07 -4.16
C ILE A 140 19.46 -6.86 -4.75
N GLY A 141 19.17 -5.86 -3.92
CA GLY A 141 18.41 -4.69 -4.30
C GLY A 141 18.21 -3.75 -3.12
N THR A 142 17.38 -2.74 -3.31
CA THR A 142 17.04 -1.74 -2.29
C THR A 142 15.54 -1.71 -2.11
N VAL A 143 15.09 -1.69 -0.85
CA VAL A 143 13.69 -1.51 -0.47
C VAL A 143 13.55 -0.16 0.22
N THR A 144 12.49 0.58 -0.11
CA THR A 144 12.24 1.92 0.42
C THR A 144 10.86 2.01 1.06
N PHE A 145 10.85 2.46 2.31
CA PHE A 145 9.65 2.73 3.11
C PHE A 145 9.58 4.20 3.52
N ASN A 146 8.39 4.65 3.87
CA ASN A 146 8.13 5.89 4.60
C ASN A 146 7.75 5.57 6.04
N ALA A 147 8.32 6.28 7.00
CA ALA A 147 7.92 6.23 8.40
C ALA A 147 6.60 6.98 8.58
N ILE A 148 5.54 6.31 9.04
CA ILE A 148 4.20 6.92 9.15
C ILE A 148 3.71 7.07 10.60
N ALA A 149 4.28 6.34 11.55
CA ALA A 149 3.93 6.49 12.97
C ALA A 149 5.09 6.15 13.92
N SER A 150 5.06 6.74 15.12
CA SER A 150 6.05 6.49 16.18
C SER A 150 6.03 5.04 16.67
N THR A 151 7.20 4.51 17.01
CA THR A 151 7.37 3.18 17.59
C THR A 151 7.29 3.16 19.12
N ASN A 152 7.08 4.31 19.77
CA ASN A 152 6.89 4.44 21.22
C ASN A 152 8.01 3.76 22.04
N GLY A 153 9.25 3.87 21.58
CA GLY A 153 10.43 3.29 22.24
C GLY A 153 10.67 1.80 21.98
N THR A 154 9.75 1.08 21.34
CA THR A 154 9.96 -0.33 20.94
C THR A 154 10.12 -0.43 19.43
N PRO A 155 11.33 -0.67 18.89
CA PRO A 155 11.56 -0.70 17.44
C PRO A 155 10.61 -1.64 16.69
N THR A 156 10.16 -1.23 15.51
CA THR A 156 9.43 -2.10 14.58
C THR A 156 10.40 -2.90 13.71
N ALA A 157 9.98 -4.08 13.24
CA ALA A 157 10.84 -4.99 12.50
C ALA A 157 10.41 -5.11 11.02
N VAL A 158 11.38 -5.06 10.13
CA VAL A 158 11.26 -5.53 8.73
C VAL A 158 11.98 -6.86 8.65
N SER A 159 11.23 -7.93 8.41
CA SER A 159 11.68 -9.31 8.58
C SER A 159 11.48 -10.14 7.32
N PHE A 160 12.14 -11.28 7.25
CA PHE A 160 11.94 -12.26 6.19
C PHE A 160 10.81 -13.23 6.56
N GLY A 161 9.87 -13.42 5.65
CA GLY A 161 8.75 -14.36 5.78
C GLY A 161 9.18 -15.81 5.56
N THR A 162 8.29 -16.74 5.93
CA THR A 162 8.54 -18.19 5.90
C THR A 162 8.73 -18.77 4.49
N MET A 163 8.32 -18.04 3.45
CA MET A 163 8.50 -18.45 2.06
C MET A 163 9.89 -18.14 1.49
N THR A 164 10.78 -17.56 2.29
CA THR A 164 12.11 -17.15 1.87
C THR A 164 13.03 -18.36 1.70
N GLN A 165 13.74 -18.42 0.56
CA GLN A 165 14.63 -19.51 0.17
C GLN A 165 15.82 -18.96 -0.62
N ALA A 166 16.98 -19.60 -0.45
CA ALA A 166 18.17 -19.38 -1.28
C ALA A 166 18.61 -20.72 -1.83
N LEU A 167 18.65 -20.88 -3.16
CA LEU A 167 18.93 -22.17 -3.79
C LEU A 167 20.35 -22.19 -4.35
N SER A 168 21.05 -23.31 -4.13
CA SER A 168 22.40 -23.57 -4.63
C SER A 168 22.37 -24.39 -5.93
N ALA A 169 23.42 -24.23 -6.74
CA ALA A 169 23.71 -25.07 -7.91
C ALA A 169 25.15 -25.61 -7.91
N GLY A 170 25.74 -25.86 -6.73
CA GLY A 170 27.10 -26.40 -6.62
C GLY A 170 27.24 -27.82 -7.19
N GLU A 171 28.46 -28.18 -7.62
CA GLU A 171 28.77 -29.49 -8.26
C GLU A 171 28.42 -30.72 -7.40
N ASN A 172 28.31 -30.53 -6.08
CA ASN A 172 27.97 -31.57 -5.11
C ASN A 172 26.51 -31.50 -4.63
N ASP A 173 25.73 -30.50 -5.04
CA ASP A 173 24.35 -30.30 -4.62
C ASP A 173 23.36 -30.91 -5.61
N GLN A 174 22.22 -31.40 -5.11
CA GLN A 174 21.07 -31.59 -5.99
C GLN A 174 20.62 -30.20 -6.46
N ALA A 175 20.45 -30.03 -7.78
CA ALA A 175 19.97 -28.78 -8.34
C ALA A 175 18.74 -28.28 -7.57
N SER A 176 18.76 -27.02 -7.12
CA SER A 176 17.66 -26.39 -6.36
C SER A 176 17.59 -26.74 -4.86
N GLN A 177 18.68 -27.18 -4.22
CA GLN A 177 18.70 -27.35 -2.76
C GLN A 177 18.64 -25.99 -2.05
N ASN A 178 17.70 -25.85 -1.09
CA ASN A 178 17.65 -24.67 -0.22
C ASN A 178 18.82 -24.68 0.77
N VAL A 179 19.65 -23.65 0.69
CA VAL A 179 20.86 -23.45 1.49
C VAL A 179 20.76 -22.26 2.45
N LEU A 180 19.58 -21.65 2.56
CA LEU A 180 19.30 -20.61 3.55
C LEU A 180 19.37 -21.19 4.98
N SER A 181 20.27 -20.65 5.80
CA SER A 181 20.44 -21.04 7.21
C SER A 181 19.80 -20.07 8.18
N SER A 182 19.88 -18.77 7.91
CA SER A 182 19.36 -17.74 8.79
C SER A 182 19.00 -16.47 8.03
N THR A 183 18.25 -15.61 8.72
CA THR A 183 17.87 -14.29 8.23
C THR A 183 18.06 -13.27 9.33
N ALA A 184 18.56 -12.08 8.99
CA ALA A 184 18.71 -10.97 9.94
C ALA A 184 17.69 -9.87 9.61
N PRO A 185 16.70 -9.60 10.48
CA PRO A 185 15.73 -8.52 10.26
C PRO A 185 16.38 -7.15 10.44
N ALA A 186 15.75 -6.12 9.89
CA ALA A 186 16.06 -4.73 10.23
C ALA A 186 15.12 -4.25 11.33
N LEU A 187 15.68 -3.54 12.32
CA LEU A 187 14.94 -2.91 13.42
C LEU A 187 14.99 -1.41 13.24
N ILE A 188 13.81 -0.78 13.25
CA ILE A 188 13.63 0.64 12.98
C ILE A 188 12.99 1.27 14.21
N ALA A 189 13.62 2.29 14.78
CA ALA A 189 13.04 3.11 15.82
C ALA A 189 12.56 4.42 15.18
N ILE A 190 11.26 4.69 15.26
CA ILE A 190 10.67 5.91 14.71
C ILE A 190 10.39 6.84 15.87
N GLU A 191 11.22 7.87 15.98
CA GLU A 191 11.01 8.99 16.86
C GLU A 191 9.88 9.87 16.34
N GLY A 192 9.02 10.23 17.26
CA GLY A 192 7.98 11.20 17.06
C GLY A 192 7.40 11.43 18.42
N THR A 193 7.11 12.69 18.76
CA THR A 193 6.13 12.95 19.78
C THR A 193 4.92 12.14 19.37
N VAL A 194 4.40 11.30 20.27
CA VAL A 194 3.00 10.90 20.13
C VAL A 194 2.27 12.23 19.94
N ILE A 195 1.84 12.53 18.71
CA ILE A 195 0.55 13.20 18.58
C ILE A 195 -0.31 12.26 19.40
N PRO A 196 -0.82 12.69 20.57
CA PRO A 196 -1.58 11.81 21.45
C PRO A 196 -2.48 11.05 20.52
N THR A 197 -2.29 9.73 20.47
CA THR A 197 -3.27 8.86 19.81
C THR A 197 -4.55 9.36 20.42
N THR A 198 -5.44 9.91 19.59
CA THR A 198 -6.74 10.38 20.07
C THR A 198 -7.22 9.21 20.90
N THR A 199 -7.17 9.38 22.24
CA THR A 199 -7.74 8.40 23.16
C THR A 199 -9.12 8.26 22.59
N LEU A 200 -9.48 7.10 22.02
CA LEU A 200 -10.75 6.91 21.33
C LEU A 200 -11.78 7.61 22.21
N GLN A 201 -12.14 8.82 21.80
CA GLN A 201 -13.13 9.59 22.51
C GLN A 201 -14.32 8.65 22.38
N PRO A 202 -14.89 8.15 23.50
CA PRO A 202 -15.80 7.00 23.49
C PRO A 202 -16.65 7.14 22.25
N GLN A 203 -16.40 6.24 21.28
CA GLN A 203 -16.90 6.41 19.93
C GLN A 203 -18.37 6.74 20.11
N PRO A 204 -18.82 7.93 19.69
CA PRO A 204 -20.17 8.38 20.00
C PRO A 204 -21.06 7.21 19.64
N THR A 205 -21.83 6.74 20.63
CA THR A 205 -22.63 5.53 20.48
C THR A 205 -23.70 5.91 19.47
N VAL A 206 -23.40 5.73 18.18
CA VAL A 206 -24.31 6.13 17.12
C VAL A 206 -25.45 5.14 17.18
N GLU A 207 -26.66 5.64 17.41
CA GLU A 207 -27.85 4.82 17.40
C GLU A 207 -28.10 4.35 15.95
N GLY A 208 -27.87 3.07 15.67
CA GLY A 208 -28.05 2.47 14.36
C GLY A 208 -26.76 2.31 13.53
N THR A 209 -26.93 2.02 12.24
CA THR A 209 -25.82 1.85 11.29
C THR A 209 -25.26 3.21 10.92
N ALA A 210 -23.94 3.35 10.93
CA ALA A 210 -23.26 4.58 10.59
C ALA A 210 -22.12 4.31 9.61
N ILE A 211 -21.66 5.37 8.96
CA ILE A 211 -20.52 5.36 8.06
C ILE A 211 -19.57 6.50 8.39
N SER A 212 -18.27 6.26 8.28
CA SER A 212 -17.24 7.29 8.35
C SER A 212 -16.55 7.46 7.01
N PHE A 213 -16.12 8.69 6.73
CA PHE A 213 -15.53 9.08 5.45
C PHE A 213 -14.17 9.73 5.62
N ASN A 214 -13.31 9.50 4.64
CA ASN A 214 -12.16 10.33 4.34
C ASN A 214 -12.31 10.87 2.90
N LEU A 215 -12.59 12.16 2.76
CA LEU A 215 -12.91 12.80 1.48
C LEU A 215 -11.77 13.68 0.98
N PHE A 216 -11.42 13.45 -0.27
CA PHE A 216 -10.44 14.22 -1.03
C PHE A 216 -11.16 15.14 -2.01
N LEU A 217 -11.26 16.41 -1.65
CA LEU A 217 -11.95 17.40 -2.46
C LEU A 217 -10.96 18.06 -3.42
N HIS A 218 -11.06 17.82 -4.73
CA HIS A 218 -10.12 18.38 -5.71
C HIS A 218 -9.96 19.90 -5.53
N GLY A 219 -8.72 20.37 -5.61
CA GLY A 219 -8.35 21.76 -5.34
C GLY A 219 -8.12 22.12 -3.87
N ILE A 220 -8.42 21.24 -2.91
CA ILE A 220 -8.28 21.49 -1.47
C ILE A 220 -7.44 20.40 -0.80
N GLY A 221 -6.60 20.80 0.15
CA GLY A 221 -5.85 19.92 1.03
C GLY A 221 -4.94 18.97 0.27
N ALA A 222 -4.97 17.69 0.60
CA ALA A 222 -4.14 16.64 0.03
C ALA A 222 -4.64 16.13 -1.33
N ALA A 223 -5.80 16.59 -1.81
CA ALA A 223 -6.34 16.24 -3.12
C ALA A 223 -5.79 17.18 -4.20
N GLY A 224 -5.39 16.62 -5.34
CA GLY A 224 -4.97 17.37 -6.52
C GLY A 224 -6.17 17.75 -7.39
N ASP A 225 -6.14 17.31 -8.65
CA ASP A 225 -7.18 17.52 -9.66
C ASP A 225 -7.38 16.25 -10.49
N ASN A 226 -8.36 16.21 -11.40
CA ASN A 226 -8.64 14.99 -12.16
C ASN A 226 -7.44 14.42 -12.96
N PRO A 227 -6.62 15.22 -13.67
CA PRO A 227 -5.41 14.71 -14.33
C PRO A 227 -4.31 14.25 -13.37
N ASN A 228 -4.24 14.80 -12.16
CA ASN A 228 -3.22 14.46 -11.17
C ASN A 228 -3.79 14.42 -9.73
N PRO A 229 -4.57 13.38 -9.37
CA PRO A 229 -5.38 13.41 -8.15
C PRO A 229 -4.56 13.42 -6.85
N THR A 230 -3.31 12.98 -6.90
CA THR A 230 -2.39 13.00 -5.74
C THR A 230 -1.46 14.23 -5.74
N GLY A 231 -1.41 14.98 -6.84
CA GLY A 231 -0.55 16.15 -6.99
C GLY A 231 -1.16 17.40 -6.39
N ASN A 232 -0.94 17.62 -5.10
CA ASN A 232 -1.63 18.64 -4.34
C ASN A 232 -0.80 19.91 -4.06
N SER A 233 0.29 20.14 -4.79
CA SER A 233 1.17 21.31 -4.57
C SER A 233 0.49 22.64 -4.87
N LEU A 234 -0.56 22.64 -5.71
CA LEU A 234 -1.36 23.80 -6.08
C LEU A 234 -2.69 23.88 -5.34
N SER A 235 -3.00 22.90 -4.49
CA SER A 235 -4.26 22.83 -3.76
C SER A 235 -4.25 23.76 -2.55
N ASN A 236 -5.39 24.37 -2.25
CA ASN A 236 -5.56 25.24 -1.10
C ASN A 236 -5.48 24.43 0.20
N LYS A 237 -4.51 24.73 1.07
CA LYS A 237 -4.30 24.00 2.34
C LYS A 237 -5.07 24.61 3.51
N GLU A 238 -5.63 25.79 3.33
CA GLU A 238 -6.35 26.56 4.34
C GLU A 238 -7.73 26.97 3.79
N PRO A 239 -8.65 26.01 3.58
CA PRO A 239 -9.98 26.32 3.06
C PRO A 239 -10.73 27.27 4.00
N ILE A 240 -11.38 28.30 3.43
CA ILE A 240 -12.23 29.23 4.18
C ILE A 240 -13.43 28.52 4.79
N THR A 241 -13.91 27.46 4.13
CA THR A 241 -15.04 26.65 4.55
C THR A 241 -14.53 25.29 5.06
N PRO A 242 -13.97 25.21 6.28
CA PRO A 242 -13.42 23.97 6.83
C PRO A 242 -14.52 22.98 7.24
N GLN A 243 -15.80 23.36 7.25
CA GLN A 243 -16.92 22.47 7.52
C GLN A 243 -17.89 22.51 6.33
N ARG A 244 -18.15 21.36 5.72
CA ARG A 244 -19.01 21.22 4.54
C ARG A 244 -20.11 20.20 4.81
N ASN A 245 -21.27 20.39 4.19
CA ASN A 245 -22.35 19.42 4.31
C ASN A 245 -22.19 18.33 3.26
N LEU A 246 -22.11 17.08 3.69
CA LEU A 246 -22.04 15.91 2.81
C LEU A 246 -23.42 15.24 2.74
N ASN A 247 -23.95 15.13 1.53
CA ASN A 247 -25.15 14.36 1.23
C ASN A 247 -24.76 12.95 0.79
N VAL A 248 -25.45 11.95 1.31
CA VAL A 248 -25.17 10.54 1.04
C VAL A 248 -26.45 9.80 0.69
N GLU A 249 -26.37 8.95 -0.33
CA GLU A 249 -27.42 8.06 -0.79
C GLU A 249 -26.89 6.62 -0.83
N VAL A 250 -27.59 5.71 -0.15
CA VAL A 250 -27.22 4.29 -0.07
C VAL A 250 -28.17 3.47 -0.94
N PHE A 251 -27.62 2.80 -1.94
CA PHE A 251 -28.35 2.00 -2.91
C PHE A 251 -28.15 0.50 -2.66
N ASP A 252 -29.23 -0.26 -2.68
CA ASP A 252 -29.16 -1.72 -2.63
C ASP A 252 -28.71 -2.33 -3.99
N THR A 253 -28.68 -3.65 -4.04
CA THR A 253 -28.33 -4.41 -5.27
C THR A 253 -29.36 -4.27 -6.39
N ASN A 254 -30.55 -3.76 -6.12
CA ASN A 254 -31.59 -3.44 -7.11
C ASN A 254 -31.56 -1.96 -7.51
N ASN A 255 -30.52 -1.23 -7.11
CA ASN A 255 -30.35 0.20 -7.35
C ASN A 255 -31.49 1.05 -6.76
N GLN A 256 -32.10 0.60 -5.66
CA GLN A 256 -33.08 1.36 -4.89
C GLN A 256 -32.40 2.06 -3.72
N ILE A 257 -32.74 3.33 -3.49
CA ILE A 257 -32.27 4.08 -2.32
C ILE A 257 -32.93 3.48 -1.08
N ILE A 258 -32.13 2.93 -0.17
CA ILE A 258 -32.60 2.37 1.11
C ILE A 258 -32.36 3.31 2.29
N ALA A 259 -31.43 4.26 2.15
CA ALA A 259 -31.18 5.31 3.11
C ALA A 259 -30.60 6.55 2.42
N SER A 260 -30.92 7.72 2.95
CA SER A 260 -30.24 8.96 2.63
C SER A 260 -29.96 9.72 3.93
N ALA A 261 -28.81 10.38 3.97
CA ALA A 261 -28.38 11.12 5.14
C ALA A 261 -27.60 12.37 4.71
N SER A 262 -27.58 13.35 5.59
CA SER A 262 -26.81 14.58 5.42
C SER A 262 -26.11 14.88 6.73
N ALA A 263 -24.80 15.10 6.70
CA ALA A 263 -24.03 15.44 7.89
C ALA A 263 -22.84 16.33 7.52
N PRO A 264 -22.37 17.17 8.46
CA PRO A 264 -21.17 17.94 8.24
C PRO A 264 -19.92 17.03 8.22
N VAL A 265 -19.01 17.32 7.32
CA VAL A 265 -17.62 16.86 7.32
C VAL A 265 -16.71 18.04 7.64
N THR A 266 -15.60 17.78 8.32
CA THR A 266 -14.67 18.79 8.80
C THR A 266 -13.29 18.55 8.22
N TYR A 267 -12.63 19.61 7.78
CA TYR A 267 -11.27 19.59 7.28
C TYR A 267 -10.27 19.27 8.40
N ASP A 268 -9.55 18.16 8.25
CA ASP A 268 -8.41 17.78 9.06
C ASP A 268 -7.15 18.34 8.39
N SER A 269 -6.60 19.41 8.95
CA SER A 269 -5.40 20.07 8.40
C SER A 269 -4.12 19.24 8.52
N ALA A 270 -4.08 18.24 9.40
CA ALA A 270 -2.92 17.35 9.51
C ALA A 270 -2.89 16.34 8.36
N GLN A 271 -4.07 15.86 7.93
CA GLN A 271 -4.21 14.92 6.81
C GLN A 271 -4.42 15.63 5.47
N GLY A 272 -4.91 16.87 5.50
CA GLY A 272 -5.34 17.59 4.31
C GLY A 272 -6.64 17.04 3.71
N THR A 273 -7.52 16.44 4.50
CA THR A 273 -8.75 15.80 3.99
C THR A 273 -9.98 16.25 4.77
N PHE A 274 -11.17 16.00 4.23
CA PHE A 274 -12.42 16.22 4.97
C PHE A 274 -12.88 14.90 5.60
N VAL A 275 -13.00 14.88 6.92
CA VAL A 275 -13.39 13.70 7.69
C VAL A 275 -14.74 13.89 8.36
N GLY A 276 -15.50 12.81 8.52
CA GLY A 276 -16.77 12.86 9.23
C GLY A 276 -17.35 11.49 9.48
N THR A 277 -18.37 11.45 10.34
CA THR A 277 -19.18 10.26 10.61
C THR A 277 -20.64 10.65 10.52
N MET A 278 -21.46 9.83 9.88
CA MET A 278 -22.89 10.06 9.78
C MET A 278 -23.67 8.80 10.15
N SER A 279 -24.81 8.99 10.82
CA SER A 279 -25.79 7.92 11.02
C SER A 279 -26.64 7.74 9.77
N LEU A 280 -26.83 6.49 9.36
CA LEU A 280 -27.82 6.07 8.36
C LEU A 280 -29.13 5.61 9.01
N GLY A 281 -29.20 5.59 10.35
CA GLY A 281 -30.34 5.13 11.15
C GLY A 281 -30.35 3.63 11.42
N GLN A 282 -31.39 3.17 12.12
CA GLN A 282 -31.51 1.77 12.58
C GLN A 282 -31.98 0.79 11.49
N ASN A 283 -32.43 1.31 10.34
CA ASN A 283 -33.11 0.51 9.31
C ASN A 283 -32.18 0.05 8.18
N VAL A 284 -30.87 0.33 8.25
CA VAL A 284 -29.91 -0.15 7.25
C VAL A 284 -29.33 -1.49 7.73
N PRO A 285 -29.75 -2.63 7.15
CA PRO A 285 -29.28 -3.95 7.56
C PRO A 285 -27.86 -4.20 7.04
N SER A 286 -27.19 -5.22 7.59
CA SER A 286 -25.91 -5.65 7.06
C SER A 286 -26.07 -6.14 5.61
N GLY A 287 -25.17 -5.75 4.72
CA GLY A 287 -25.29 -6.07 3.30
C GLY A 287 -24.28 -5.36 2.41
N ASN A 288 -24.44 -5.55 1.11
CA ASN A 288 -23.61 -4.97 0.07
C ASN A 288 -24.35 -3.81 -0.59
N TYR A 289 -23.72 -2.64 -0.64
CA TYR A 289 -24.34 -1.40 -1.09
C TYR A 289 -23.44 -0.62 -2.04
N ASN A 290 -24.08 0.12 -2.95
CA ASN A 290 -23.43 1.23 -3.63
C ASN A 290 -23.74 2.50 -2.84
N ILE A 291 -22.72 3.30 -2.53
CA ILE A 291 -22.89 4.53 -1.77
C ILE A 291 -22.52 5.68 -2.70
N LYS A 292 -23.42 6.64 -2.89
CA LYS A 292 -23.11 7.89 -3.58
C LYS A 292 -23.00 9.02 -2.58
N VAL A 293 -22.06 9.91 -2.80
CA VAL A 293 -21.79 11.07 -1.96
C VAL A 293 -21.74 12.34 -2.79
N LYS A 294 -22.20 13.45 -2.23
CA LYS A 294 -22.14 14.78 -2.86
C LYS A 294 -21.87 15.86 -1.82
N ALA A 295 -20.91 16.73 -2.10
CA ALA A 295 -20.67 17.97 -1.38
C ALA A 295 -20.99 19.17 -2.28
N ASP A 296 -21.21 20.34 -1.68
CA ASP A 296 -21.38 21.60 -2.40
C ASP A 296 -20.13 21.93 -3.25
N ARG A 297 -20.32 22.42 -4.49
CA ARG A 297 -19.26 22.69 -5.49
C ARG A 297 -18.67 21.46 -6.18
N TYR A 298 -19.09 20.26 -5.80
CA TYR A 298 -18.53 19.03 -6.33
C TYR A 298 -19.57 18.15 -7.01
N LEU A 299 -19.14 17.44 -8.05
CA LEU A 299 -19.93 16.38 -8.67
C LEU A 299 -20.18 15.25 -7.67
N ARG A 300 -21.40 14.69 -7.72
CA ARG A 300 -21.74 13.45 -7.01
C ARG A 300 -20.86 12.31 -7.52
N ARG A 301 -20.37 11.51 -6.58
CA ARG A 301 -19.53 10.34 -6.88
C ARG A 301 -19.99 9.10 -6.12
N ILE A 302 -19.82 7.95 -6.75
CA ILE A 302 -19.89 6.65 -6.09
C ILE A 302 -18.60 6.42 -5.29
N VAL A 303 -18.75 5.98 -4.05
CA VAL A 303 -17.65 5.50 -3.21
C VAL A 303 -17.01 4.30 -3.91
N PRO A 304 -15.68 4.21 -4.05
CA PRO A 304 -15.03 3.15 -4.82
C PRO A 304 -15.37 1.74 -4.34
N GLY A 305 -15.96 0.94 -5.21
CA GLY A 305 -16.31 -0.47 -4.95
C GLY A 305 -17.64 -0.66 -4.26
N ILE A 306 -18.00 -1.94 -4.06
CA ILE A 306 -19.20 -2.32 -3.30
C ILE A 306 -18.86 -2.27 -1.82
N GLN A 307 -19.65 -1.52 -1.05
CA GLN A 307 -19.43 -1.34 0.37
C GLN A 307 -20.18 -2.41 1.16
N GLN A 308 -19.47 -3.19 1.97
CA GLN A 308 -20.07 -4.14 2.89
C GLN A 308 -20.33 -3.45 4.22
N LEU A 309 -21.59 -3.10 4.48
CA LEU A 309 -21.98 -2.50 5.75
C LEU A 309 -22.39 -3.57 6.76
N GLU A 310 -21.98 -3.39 8.01
CA GLU A 310 -22.47 -4.10 9.18
C GLU A 310 -23.48 -3.21 9.93
N ALA A 311 -24.62 -3.81 10.33
CA ALA A 311 -25.67 -3.09 11.03
C ALA A 311 -25.24 -2.69 12.46
N ASN A 312 -25.69 -1.51 12.91
CA ASN A 312 -25.48 -1.00 14.27
C ASN A 312 -24.02 -0.75 14.67
N VAL A 313 -23.14 -0.55 13.69
CA VAL A 313 -21.76 -0.12 13.90
C VAL A 313 -21.40 1.04 12.97
N VAL A 314 -20.27 1.70 13.22
CA VAL A 314 -19.67 2.65 12.27
C VAL A 314 -18.83 1.86 11.28
N ASN A 315 -19.17 1.97 10.01
CA ASN A 315 -18.47 1.34 8.90
C ASN A 315 -17.50 2.33 8.28
N GLU A 316 -16.21 2.00 8.24
CA GLU A 316 -15.21 2.83 7.58
C GLU A 316 -15.27 2.65 6.07
N LEU A 317 -15.52 3.74 5.34
CA LEU A 317 -15.54 3.73 3.89
C LEU A 317 -14.15 4.06 3.34
N PRO A 318 -13.79 3.54 2.15
CA PRO A 318 -12.52 3.85 1.52
C PRO A 318 -12.45 5.34 1.13
N ASP A 319 -11.21 5.82 0.98
CA ASP A 319 -10.93 7.17 0.50
C ASP A 319 -11.71 7.48 -0.78
N THR A 320 -12.42 8.60 -0.78
CA THR A 320 -13.29 9.00 -1.89
C THR A 320 -12.92 10.38 -2.39
N GLN A 321 -12.73 10.51 -3.70
CA GLN A 321 -12.36 11.77 -4.36
C GLN A 321 -13.60 12.42 -4.99
N LEU A 322 -13.75 13.73 -4.78
CA LEU A 322 -14.80 14.54 -5.40
C LEU A 322 -14.21 15.54 -6.39
N VAL A 323 -14.84 15.61 -7.56
CA VAL A 323 -14.46 16.49 -8.68
C VAL A 323 -15.09 17.86 -8.47
N ALA A 324 -14.28 18.92 -8.45
CA ALA A 324 -14.73 20.29 -8.24
C ALA A 324 -15.38 20.89 -9.50
N GLY A 325 -16.13 21.98 -9.31
CA GLY A 325 -16.60 22.85 -10.40
C GLY A 325 -18.10 22.81 -10.68
N ASP A 326 -18.88 22.00 -9.94
CA ASP A 326 -20.35 21.96 -10.05
C ASP A 326 -20.92 23.18 -9.32
N THR A 327 -20.81 24.35 -9.95
CA THR A 327 -21.05 25.65 -9.29
C THR A 327 -22.54 25.90 -9.04
N ASN A 328 -23.40 25.38 -9.91
CA ASN A 328 -24.85 25.53 -9.81
C ASN A 328 -25.54 24.31 -9.16
N ASN A 329 -24.76 23.30 -8.73
CA ASN A 329 -25.20 22.10 -8.05
C ASN A 329 -26.13 21.19 -8.90
N ASP A 330 -26.05 21.27 -10.24
CA ASP A 330 -26.86 20.49 -11.16
C ASP A 330 -26.29 19.08 -11.44
N ASN A 331 -25.10 18.78 -10.91
CA ASN A 331 -24.35 17.53 -11.10
C ASN A 331 -23.73 17.35 -12.49
N PHE A 332 -23.50 18.44 -13.20
CA PHE A 332 -22.80 18.49 -14.48
C PHE A 332 -21.67 19.54 -14.42
N LEU A 333 -20.61 19.33 -15.20
CA LEU A 333 -19.66 20.39 -15.53
C LEU A 333 -19.89 20.80 -16.96
N ASN A 334 -20.45 21.99 -17.16
CA ASN A 334 -20.83 22.46 -18.47
C ASN A 334 -20.58 23.97 -18.64
N VAL A 335 -21.13 24.54 -19.72
CA VAL A 335 -20.95 25.96 -20.05
C VAL A 335 -21.57 26.91 -19.02
N LEU A 336 -22.56 26.45 -18.25
CA LEU A 336 -23.18 27.25 -17.20
C LEU A 336 -22.22 27.50 -16.05
N ASP A 337 -21.46 26.48 -15.62
CA ASP A 337 -20.42 26.63 -14.59
C ASP A 337 -19.27 27.52 -15.04
N TYR A 338 -18.88 27.35 -16.30
CA TYR A 338 -17.89 28.21 -16.95
C TYR A 338 -18.33 29.68 -16.93
N ASN A 339 -19.58 29.96 -17.30
CA ASN A 339 -20.12 31.32 -17.30
C ASN A 339 -20.17 31.90 -15.88
N ALA A 340 -20.45 31.08 -14.87
CA ALA A 340 -20.42 31.51 -13.47
C ALA A 340 -19.02 32.01 -13.05
N LEU A 341 -17.96 31.29 -13.42
CA LEU A 341 -16.59 31.73 -13.16
C LEU A 341 -16.24 33.03 -13.91
N LEU A 342 -16.65 33.17 -15.17
CA LEU A 342 -16.44 34.39 -15.96
C LEU A 342 -17.10 35.61 -15.32
N ASP A 343 -18.35 35.49 -14.90
CA ASP A 343 -19.13 36.59 -14.35
C ASP A 343 -18.62 37.03 -12.97
N CYS A 344 -17.97 36.12 -12.23
CA CYS A 344 -17.64 36.30 -10.82
C CYS A 344 -16.21 36.74 -10.50
N GLY A 345 -15.33 36.91 -11.48
CA GLY A 345 -13.98 37.43 -11.22
C GLY A 345 -12.88 36.88 -12.13
N TYR A 346 -13.15 35.80 -12.87
CA TYR A 346 -12.15 35.29 -13.80
C TYR A 346 -11.79 36.34 -14.88
N GLY A 347 -10.50 36.42 -15.18
CA GLY A 347 -9.95 37.37 -16.16
C GLY A 347 -9.62 38.75 -15.59
N GLU A 348 -9.87 38.99 -14.29
CA GLU A 348 -9.38 40.20 -13.64
C GLU A 348 -7.85 40.17 -13.47
N LEU A 349 -7.21 41.30 -13.75
CA LEU A 349 -5.76 41.46 -13.56
C LEU A 349 -5.37 41.57 -12.08
N LYS A 350 -6.33 41.95 -11.23
CA LYS A 350 -6.16 42.16 -9.78
C LYS A 350 -7.42 41.68 -9.07
N PRO A 351 -7.64 40.35 -8.99
CA PRO A 351 -8.81 39.81 -8.31
C PRO A 351 -8.80 40.26 -6.84
N LEU A 352 -9.96 40.67 -6.34
CA LEU A 352 -10.15 41.10 -4.96
C LEU A 352 -10.84 39.99 -4.16
N PRO A 353 -10.52 39.85 -2.86
CA PRO A 353 -11.21 38.89 -1.99
C PRO A 353 -12.74 39.05 -2.05
N VAL A 354 -13.48 37.94 -1.93
CA VAL A 354 -14.94 37.91 -1.97
C VAL A 354 -15.58 38.83 -0.92
N ALA A 355 -14.89 39.06 0.20
CA ALA A 355 -15.32 39.98 1.25
C ALA A 355 -15.14 41.47 0.91
N ASP A 356 -14.36 41.81 -0.11
CA ASP A 356 -14.17 43.20 -0.57
C ASP A 356 -15.41 43.68 -1.32
N ALA A 357 -15.96 44.82 -0.90
CA ALA A 357 -17.17 45.39 -1.50
C ALA A 357 -17.02 45.70 -3.02
N ASN A 358 -15.80 45.87 -3.51
CA ASN A 358 -15.50 46.14 -4.92
C ASN A 358 -15.12 44.88 -5.71
N SER A 359 -15.09 43.70 -5.09
CA SER A 359 -14.83 42.45 -5.80
C SER A 359 -15.91 42.20 -6.85
N LYS A 360 -15.52 41.66 -8.02
CA LYS A 360 -16.48 41.23 -9.04
C LYS A 360 -17.44 40.17 -8.53
N PHE A 361 -17.05 39.42 -7.50
CA PHE A 361 -17.94 38.51 -6.79
C PHE A 361 -19.24 39.19 -6.30
N ASN A 362 -19.17 40.50 -5.98
CA ASN A 362 -20.27 41.26 -5.42
C ASN A 362 -21.15 41.99 -6.46
N VAL A 363 -20.88 41.85 -7.75
CA VAL A 363 -21.69 42.48 -8.83
C VAL A 363 -22.94 41.67 -9.15
N ASP A 364 -23.97 42.31 -9.71
CA ASP A 364 -25.25 41.66 -10.01
C ASP A 364 -25.10 40.50 -11.01
N ALA A 365 -24.18 40.62 -11.97
CA ALA A 365 -23.89 39.54 -12.93
C ALA A 365 -23.32 38.28 -12.27
N CYS A 366 -22.62 38.39 -11.15
CA CYS A 366 -22.16 37.21 -10.40
C CYS A 366 -23.28 36.65 -9.51
N LYS A 367 -24.09 37.53 -8.90
CA LYS A 367 -25.15 37.17 -7.95
C LYS A 367 -26.34 36.40 -8.56
N VAL A 368 -26.47 36.35 -9.89
CA VAL A 368 -27.48 35.48 -10.53
C VAL A 368 -27.15 33.99 -10.39
N HIS A 369 -25.88 33.65 -10.16
CA HIS A 369 -25.44 32.27 -9.94
C HIS A 369 -25.76 31.88 -8.50
N THR A 370 -26.51 30.79 -8.31
CA THR A 370 -26.98 30.37 -6.98
C THR A 370 -26.55 28.94 -6.68
N PRO A 371 -25.80 28.70 -5.58
CA PRO A 371 -25.26 29.70 -4.66
C PRO A 371 -23.94 30.30 -5.18
N VAL A 372 -23.84 31.63 -5.19
CA VAL A 372 -22.70 32.37 -5.76
C VAL A 372 -21.35 31.97 -5.17
N ILE A 373 -21.31 31.58 -3.89
CA ILE A 373 -20.10 31.13 -3.21
C ILE A 373 -19.47 29.89 -3.83
N ASN A 374 -20.21 29.15 -4.65
CA ASN A 374 -19.70 27.94 -5.29
C ASN A 374 -18.71 28.21 -6.42
N VAL A 375 -18.61 29.45 -6.91
CA VAL A 375 -17.67 29.82 -7.98
C VAL A 375 -16.23 29.97 -7.47
N ASP A 376 -16.03 30.12 -6.16
CA ASP A 376 -14.73 29.97 -5.51
C ASP A 376 -14.48 28.46 -5.29
N VAL A 377 -13.98 27.80 -6.33
CA VAL A 377 -13.92 26.32 -6.38
C VAL A 377 -12.77 25.77 -5.55
N ASN A 378 -11.71 26.54 -5.31
CA ASN A 378 -10.61 26.15 -4.42
C ASN A 378 -10.78 26.66 -2.97
N ASP A 379 -11.83 27.46 -2.72
CA ASP A 379 -12.25 27.95 -1.39
C ASP A 379 -11.19 28.80 -0.68
N ASN A 380 -10.46 29.62 -1.42
CA ASN A 380 -9.42 30.52 -0.88
C ASN A 380 -9.93 31.96 -0.63
N GLY A 381 -11.19 32.24 -0.96
CA GLY A 381 -11.84 33.55 -0.80
C GLY A 381 -11.56 34.54 -1.91
N ILE A 382 -11.04 34.10 -3.05
CA ILE A 382 -10.74 34.92 -4.22
C ILE A 382 -11.11 34.11 -5.46
N VAL A 383 -11.98 34.64 -6.32
CA VAL A 383 -12.31 33.99 -7.60
C VAL A 383 -11.34 34.49 -8.67
N ASP A 384 -10.42 33.65 -9.11
CA ASP A 384 -9.36 34.04 -10.04
C ASP A 384 -8.97 32.98 -11.07
N ASN A 385 -7.74 33.09 -11.62
CA ASN A 385 -7.23 32.15 -12.60
C ASN A 385 -6.92 30.76 -12.02
N ILE A 386 -6.78 30.61 -10.71
CA ILE A 386 -6.56 29.32 -10.04
C ILE A 386 -7.86 28.52 -10.10
N ASP A 387 -9.00 29.13 -9.75
CA ASP A 387 -10.34 28.54 -9.83
C ASP A 387 -10.65 28.06 -11.23
N TYR A 388 -10.46 28.96 -12.19
CA TYR A 388 -10.69 28.66 -13.60
C TYR A 388 -9.81 27.54 -14.12
N ASN A 389 -8.51 27.57 -13.81
CA ASN A 389 -7.60 26.53 -14.25
C ASN A 389 -7.96 25.19 -13.61
N LEU A 390 -8.42 25.17 -12.35
CA LEU A 390 -8.93 23.95 -11.73
C LEU A 390 -10.14 23.43 -12.49
N PHE A 391 -11.16 24.27 -12.71
CA PHE A 391 -12.35 23.91 -13.49
C PHE A 391 -12.02 23.32 -14.87
N LEU A 392 -11.09 23.92 -15.62
CA LEU A 392 -10.67 23.40 -16.92
C LEU A 392 -10.06 21.99 -16.84
N ARG A 393 -9.35 21.67 -15.75
CA ARG A 393 -8.77 20.33 -15.54
C ARG A 393 -9.82 19.31 -15.12
N GLU A 394 -10.85 19.76 -14.41
CA GLU A 394 -12.00 18.94 -14.03
C GLU A 394 -12.97 18.68 -15.20
N LEU A 395 -13.01 19.53 -16.23
CA LEU A 395 -13.95 19.45 -17.37
C LEU A 395 -13.87 18.13 -18.17
N SER A 396 -12.81 17.34 -17.99
CA SER A 396 -12.71 15.97 -18.52
C SER A 396 -13.72 15.00 -17.87
N VAL A 397 -14.30 15.36 -16.73
CA VAL A 397 -15.40 14.68 -16.05
C VAL A 397 -16.64 15.56 -16.11
N GLN A 398 -17.47 15.38 -17.13
CA GLN A 398 -18.61 16.26 -17.37
C GLN A 398 -19.86 15.94 -16.55
N ASN A 399 -19.94 14.73 -15.99
CA ASN A 399 -21.13 14.25 -15.30
C ASN A 399 -20.72 13.61 -13.98
N GLY A 400 -21.46 13.90 -12.91
CA GLY A 400 -21.43 13.07 -11.71
C GLY A 400 -22.23 11.77 -11.91
N ASP A 401 -22.13 10.86 -10.94
CA ASP A 401 -22.69 9.50 -11.03
C ASP A 401 -24.21 9.40 -10.85
#